data_AF-A0A2P8GSC6-F1
#
_entry.id   AF-A0A2P8GSC6-F1
#
_cell.length_a   1.000
_cell.length_b   1.000
_cell.length_c   1.000
_cell.angle_alpha   90.00
_cell.angle_beta   90.00
_cell.angle_gamma   90.00
#
_symmetry.space_group_name_H-M   'P 1'
#
loop_
_entity.id
_entity.type
_entity.pdbx_description
1 polymer ?
#
loop_
_entity_poly.entity_id
_entity_poly.type
_entity_poly.pdbx_seq_one_letter_code
_entity_poly.pdbx_strand_id
1 'polypeptide(L)'
;MKRIVYGSETFVVDDRVGEDLMEHALAIAESHDPELVSVDVIQSDGSTRQASMLIGPSTPVASVDAPDLERRARPVAAMARVRSIDPAVVYDDTSTYFDLGFDA
;
A
#
# COMPACT_ATOMS: atom_id res chain seq x y z
N MET A 1 13.60 3.44 -5.44
CA MET A 1 12.46 4.38 -5.25
C MET A 1 11.15 3.66 -5.52
N LYS A 2 10.10 3.97 -4.74
CA LYS A 2 8.74 3.43 -4.94
C LYS A 2 7.77 4.54 -5.33
N ARG A 3 6.79 4.16 -6.14
CA ARG A 3 5.62 4.97 -6.46
C ARG A 3 4.41 4.38 -5.75
N ILE A 4 3.84 5.14 -4.82
CA ILE A 4 2.65 4.79 -4.06
C ILE A 4 1.43 5.37 -4.77
N VAL A 5 0.44 4.52 -5.03
CA VAL A 5 -0.86 4.93 -5.57
C VAL A 5 -1.89 4.82 -4.45
N TYR A 6 -2.59 5.93 -4.19
CA TYR A 6 -3.60 6.04 -3.16
C TYR A 6 -4.77 6.88 -3.68
N GLY A 7 -5.93 6.23 -3.85
CA GLY A 7 -7.05 6.84 -4.55
C GLY A 7 -6.66 7.28 -5.97
N SER A 8 -6.87 8.55 -6.30
CA SER A 8 -6.43 9.14 -7.58
C SER A 8 -5.03 9.76 -7.52
N GLU A 9 -4.40 9.80 -6.34
CA GLU A 9 -3.13 10.47 -6.13
C GLU A 9 -1.96 9.48 -6.22
N THR A 10 -0.80 10.01 -6.58
CA THR A 10 0.42 9.22 -6.72
C THR A 10 1.58 9.96 -6.07
N PHE A 11 2.30 9.25 -5.19
CA PHE A 11 3.43 9.77 -4.44
C PHE A 11 4.70 8.99 -4.77
N VAL A 12 5.84 9.64 -4.66
CA VAL A 12 7.15 9.01 -4.78
C VAL A 12 7.76 8.98 -3.39
N VAL A 13 8.27 7.82 -2.97
CA VAL A 13 8.90 7.63 -1.67
C VAL A 13 10.16 6.79 -1.82
N ASP A 14 11.02 6.85 -0.81
CA ASP A 14 12.15 5.92 -0.70
C ASP A 14 11.67 4.48 -0.55
N ASP A 15 12.52 3.52 -0.94
CA ASP A 15 12.14 2.10 -0.93
C ASP A 15 11.73 1.59 0.45
N ARG A 16 12.48 2.00 1.48
CA ARG A 16 12.17 1.64 2.87
C ARG A 16 10.83 2.20 3.31
N VAL A 17 10.59 3.48 3.07
CA VAL A 17 9.30 4.14 3.39
C VAL A 17 8.15 3.46 2.65
N GLY A 18 8.35 3.09 1.38
CA GLY A 18 7.34 2.38 0.60
C GLY A 18 7.08 0.96 1.09
N GLU A 19 8.08 0.26 1.62
CA GLU A 19 7.89 -1.07 2.23
C GLU A 19 7.18 -0.97 3.58
N ASP A 20 7.63 -0.07 4.45
CA ASP A 20 7.05 0.19 5.77
C ASP A 20 5.57 0.62 5.65
N LEU A 21 5.25 1.48 4.66
CA LEU A 21 3.87 1.89 4.39
C LEU A 21 2.97 0.70 4.02
N MET A 22 3.47 -0.24 3.22
CA MET A 22 2.69 -1.39 2.80
C MET A 22 2.49 -2.39 3.94
N GLU A 23 3.47 -2.55 4.83
CA GLU A 23 3.33 -3.35 6.05
C GLU A 23 2.30 -2.72 7.00
N HIS A 24 2.36 -1.40 7.19
CA HIS A 24 1.40 -0.68 8.04
C HIS A 24 -0.03 -0.72 7.46
N ALA A 25 -0.18 -0.58 6.15
CA ALA A 25 -1.48 -0.70 5.49
C ALA A 25 -2.09 -2.10 5.65
N LEU A 26 -1.26 -3.15 5.66
CA LEU A 26 -1.73 -4.51 5.97
C LEU A 26 -2.22 -4.62 7.41
N ALA A 27 -1.47 -4.07 8.37
CA ALA A 27 -1.86 -4.08 9.78
C ALA A 27 -3.19 -3.36 10.02
N ILE A 28 -3.44 -2.23 9.33
CA ILE A 28 -4.72 -1.51 9.35
C ILE A 28 -5.87 -2.35 8.77
N ALA A 29 -5.60 -3.07 7.67
CA ALA A 29 -6.60 -3.97 7.08
C ALA A 29 -6.97 -5.10 8.05
N GLU A 30 -6.00 -5.65 8.78
CA GLU A 30 -6.22 -6.71 9.78
C GLU A 30 -6.91 -6.18 11.05
N SER A 31 -6.50 -5.02 11.56
CA SER A 31 -7.04 -4.44 12.80
C SER A 31 -8.45 -3.87 12.64
N HIS A 32 -8.87 -3.59 11.40
CA HIS A 32 -10.13 -2.93 11.06
C HIS A 32 -10.29 -1.52 11.64
N ASP A 33 -9.22 -0.87 12.09
CA ASP A 33 -9.23 0.48 12.64
C ASP A 33 -8.54 1.47 11.68
N PRO A 34 -9.24 2.45 11.10
CA PRO A 34 -8.65 3.40 10.16
C PRO A 34 -7.66 4.34 10.86
N GLU A 35 -6.51 4.58 10.21
CA GLU A 35 -5.44 5.43 10.74
C GLU A 35 -4.99 6.51 9.75
N LEU A 36 -4.55 7.65 10.30
CA LEU A 36 -3.89 8.70 9.54
C LEU A 36 -2.38 8.44 9.50
N VAL A 37 -1.88 7.98 8.36
CA VAL A 37 -0.47 7.66 8.13
C VAL A 37 0.22 8.85 7.48
N SER A 38 1.39 9.25 7.99
CA SER A 38 2.20 10.30 7.38
C SER A 38 3.49 9.74 6.82
N VAL A 39 3.80 10.09 5.57
CA VAL A 39 4.98 9.60 4.85
C VAL A 39 5.75 10.75 4.22
N ASP A 40 7.07 10.61 4.19
CA ASP A 40 7.94 11.54 3.46
C ASP A 40 7.91 11.22 1.97
N VAL A 41 7.39 12.16 1.18
CA VAL A 41 7.30 12.08 -0.27
C VAL A 41 8.37 12.93 -0.94
N ILE A 42 8.91 12.41 -2.03
CA ILE A 42 9.98 13.03 -2.81
C ILE A 42 9.34 13.84 -3.95
N GLN A 43 9.66 15.12 -4.00
CA GLN A 43 9.19 16.05 -5.03
C GLN A 43 10.05 15.96 -6.30
N SER A 44 9.56 16.57 -7.39
CA SER A 44 10.26 16.59 -8.67
C SER A 44 11.62 17.32 -8.65
N ASP A 45 11.83 18.20 -7.67
CA ASP A 45 13.08 18.91 -7.43
C ASP A 45 14.06 18.13 -6.53
N GLY A 46 13.65 16.95 -6.04
CA GLY A 46 14.42 16.10 -5.13
C GLY A 46 14.27 16.47 -3.65
N SER A 47 13.50 17.50 -3.31
CA SER A 47 13.16 17.81 -1.91
C SER A 47 12.14 16.81 -1.34
N THR A 48 12.13 16.65 -0.03
CA THR A 48 11.12 15.85 0.68
C THR A 48 10.04 16.74 1.30
N ARG A 49 8.79 16.26 1.26
CA ARG A 49 7.64 16.84 1.96
C ARG A 49 6.85 15.75 2.66
N GLN A 50 6.15 16.11 3.72
CA GLN A 50 5.23 15.18 4.38
C GLN A 50 3.88 15.14 3.65
N ALA A 51 3.40 13.95 3.35
CA ALA A 51 2.02 13.70 2.92
C ALA A 51 1.30 12.88 4.00
N SER A 52 0.02 13.18 4.24
CA SER A 52 -0.83 12.43 5.16
C SER A 52 -1.94 11.72 4.39
N MET A 53 -2.15 10.45 4.72
CA MET A 53 -3.03 9.52 4.02
C MET A 53 -3.95 8.88 5.05
N LEU A 54 -5.26 8.92 4.81
CA LEU A 54 -6.24 8.23 5.68
C LEU A 54 -6.43 6.81 5.17
N ILE A 55 -5.71 5.86 5.76
CA ILE A 55 -5.79 4.47 5.35
C ILE A 55 -6.85 3.80 6.22
N GLY A 56 -7.95 3.41 5.60
CA GLY A 56 -8.96 2.54 6.20
C GLY A 56 -8.79 1.08 5.77
N PRO A 57 -9.50 0.15 6.41
CA PRO A 57 -9.32 -1.30 6.18
C PRO A 57 -9.59 -1.74 4.73
N SER A 58 -10.49 -1.04 4.04
CA SER A 58 -10.83 -1.31 2.64
C SER A 58 -10.20 -0.30 1.67
N THR A 59 -9.24 0.50 2.13
CA THR A 59 -8.62 1.54 1.30
C THR A 59 -7.55 0.91 0.41
N PRO A 60 -7.69 0.95 -0.92
CA PRO A 60 -6.68 0.38 -1.80
C PRO A 60 -5.39 1.21 -1.75
N VAL A 61 -4.28 0.52 -1.47
CA VAL A 61 -2.93 1.09 -1.54
C VAL A 61 -2.08 0.17 -2.40
N ALA A 62 -1.40 0.74 -3.38
CA ALA A 62 -0.50 -0.01 -4.25
C ALA A 62 0.90 0.61 -4.26
N SER A 63 1.91 -0.26 -4.29
CA SER A 63 3.30 0.14 -4.43
C SER A 63 3.88 -0.45 -5.71
N VAL A 64 4.48 0.42 -6.52
CA VAL A 64 5.11 0.06 -7.79
C VAL A 64 6.55 0.50 -7.75
N ASP A 65 7.47 -0.37 -8.19
CA ASP A 65 8.85 0.03 -8.42
C ASP A 65 8.91 1.21 -9.39
N ALA A 66 9.67 2.26 -9.03
CA ALA A 66 9.88 3.43 -9.87
C ALA A 66 11.35 3.57 -10.30
N PRO A 67 11.90 2.61 -11.06
CA PRO A 67 13.28 2.64 -11.51
C PRO A 67 13.53 3.77 -12.54
N ASP A 68 12.49 4.32 -13.15
CA ASP A 68 12.52 5.51 -14.01
C ASP A 68 12.86 6.78 -13.22
N LEU A 69 12.52 6.83 -11.92
CA LEU A 69 12.88 7.94 -11.04
C LEU A 69 14.30 7.79 -10.49
N GLU A 70 14.81 6.55 -10.38
CA GLU A 70 16.24 6.30 -10.20
C GLU A 70 17.05 6.74 -11.43
N ARG A 71 16.43 6.72 -12.62
CA ARG A 71 17.04 6.97 -13.93
C ARG A 71 17.36 8.43 -14.27
N ARG A 72 17.33 9.37 -13.32
CA ARG A 72 18.23 10.54 -13.40
C ARG A 72 19.70 10.15 -13.15
N ALA A 73 19.95 8.94 -12.65
CA ALA A 73 21.25 8.29 -12.56
C ALA A 73 21.34 7.01 -13.43
N ARG A 74 21.45 7.19 -14.77
CA ARG A 74 21.73 6.18 -15.83
C ARG A 74 20.71 5.03 -16.07
N PRO A 75 20.56 4.52 -17.33
CA PRO A 75 19.54 3.54 -17.68
C PRO A 75 20.03 2.08 -17.64
N VAL A 76 19.29 1.21 -16.95
CA VAL A 76 19.25 -0.24 -17.22
C VAL A 76 17.80 -0.70 -17.20
N ALA A 77 17.42 -1.55 -18.17
CA ALA A 77 16.07 -2.06 -18.33
C ALA A 77 15.70 -3.01 -17.18
N ALA A 78 14.73 -2.61 -16.36
CA ALA A 78 14.16 -3.45 -15.30
C ALA A 78 12.64 -3.51 -15.49
N MET A 79 12.09 -4.72 -15.58
CA MET A 79 10.65 -4.94 -15.52
C MET A 79 10.17 -4.59 -14.10
N ALA A 80 9.22 -3.67 -13.98
CA ALA A 80 8.69 -3.22 -12.70
C ALA A 80 7.90 -4.34 -12.01
N ARG A 81 8.20 -4.62 -10.74
CA ARG A 81 7.40 -5.52 -9.91
C ARG A 81 6.35 -4.70 -9.17
N VAL A 82 5.08 -5.07 -9.32
CA VAL A 82 3.96 -4.42 -8.63
C VAL A 82 3.63 -5.22 -7.38
N ARG A 83 3.53 -4.55 -6.22
CA ARG A 83 3.00 -5.14 -4.99
C ARG A 83 1.70 -4.42 -4.64
N SER A 84 0.59 -5.14 -4.72
CA SER A 84 -0.72 -4.66 -4.31
C SER A 84 -1.23 -5.48 -3.13
N ILE A 85 -1.91 -4.81 -2.20
CA ILE A 85 -2.70 -5.49 -1.17
C ILE A 85 -4.16 -5.29 -1.57
N ASP A 86 -4.87 -6.39 -1.83
CA ASP A 86 -6.31 -6.39 -2.03
C ASP A 86 -6.97 -6.78 -0.70
N PRO A 87 -7.67 -5.86 -0.02
CA PRO A 87 -8.29 -6.15 1.27
C PRO A 87 -9.38 -7.22 1.18
N ALA A 88 -9.98 -7.45 0.00
CA ALA A 88 -10.98 -8.51 -0.19
C ALA A 88 -10.34 -9.92 -0.15
N VAL A 89 -9.04 -10.04 -0.43
CA VAL A 89 -8.31 -11.32 -0.37
C VAL A 89 -7.85 -11.63 1.05
N VAL A 90 -7.66 -10.62 1.89
CA VAL A 90 -7.39 -10.79 3.34
C VAL A 90 -8.67 -11.26 4.06
N TYR A 91 -9.84 -10.93 3.52
CA TYR A 91 -11.15 -11.32 4.02
C TYR A 91 -11.63 -12.66 3.40
N ASP A 92 -10.90 -13.75 3.61
CA ASP A 92 -11.44 -15.11 3.42
C ASP A 92 -11.39 -15.87 4.76
N ASP A 93 -12.34 -15.53 5.64
CA ASP A 93 -12.71 -16.37 6.77
C ASP A 93 -14.08 -17.01 6.50
N THR A 94 -14.17 -17.79 5.42
CA THR A 94 -15.26 -18.74 5.23
C THR A 94 -14.88 -20.11 5.80
N SER A 95 -14.72 -20.22 7.12
CA SER A 95 -14.73 -21.51 7.81
C SER A 95 -15.31 -21.42 9.23
N THR A 96 -16.45 -20.75 9.38
CA THR A 96 -17.35 -21.02 10.50
C THR A 96 -18.65 -21.66 9.99
N TYR A 97 -18.58 -22.98 9.80
CA TYR A 97 -19.75 -23.84 9.58
C TYR A 97 -20.46 -24.03 10.92
N PHE A 98 -21.37 -23.11 11.30
CA PHE A 98 -22.32 -23.37 12.37
C PHE A 98 -23.43 -24.27 11.83
N ASP A 99 -23.30 -25.57 12.09
CA ASP A 99 -24.38 -26.54 11.97
C ASP A 99 -25.35 -26.34 13.15
N LEU A 100 -26.31 -25.42 13.00
CA LEU A 100 -27.47 -25.36 13.87
C LEU A 100 -28.56 -26.23 13.26
N GLY A 101 -28.47 -27.53 13.52
CA GLY A 101 -29.55 -28.47 13.32
C GLY A 101 -30.75 -28.07 14.18
N PHE A 102 -31.75 -27.47 13.54
CA PHE A 102 -33.12 -27.46 14.02
C PHE A 102 -33.91 -28.43 13.15
N ASP A 103 -34.28 -29.58 13.72
CA ASP A 103 -35.47 -30.29 13.29
C ASP A 103 -36.31 -30.60 14.54
N ALA A 104 -37.62 -30.40 14.39
CA ALA A 104 -38.61 -30.27 15.46
C ALA A 104 -39.18 -31.61 15.95
#